data_AF-C1MGJ3-F1
#
_entry.id   AF-C1MGJ3-F1
#
_cell.length_a   1.000
_cell.length_b   1.000
_cell.length_c   1.000
_cell.angle_alpha   90.00
_cell.angle_beta   90.00
_cell.angle_gamma   90.00
#
_symmetry.space_group_name_H-M   'P 1'
#
loop_
_entity.id
_entity.type
_entity.pdbx_description
1 polymer ?
#
loop_
_entity_poly.entity_id
_entity_poly.type
_entity_poly.pdbx_seq_one_letter_code
_entity_poly.pdbx_strand_id
1 'polypeptide(L)'
;MMLPGKPLSAADANAPPPAKKPKTTTKTPPDPTESIVGKLGVLTNAQLVAVVRTLLERGAVSPELVESIVPAPDLSPLFAEGEHLSYEIQKALPASRYGSATDHYGYKRCASACAACKRFILDNAKAFKNAKQWGTLKDYCAGMLPVAESMVVFDVENDNKTRK
;
A
#
# COMPACT_ATOMS: atom_id res chain seq x y z
N MET A 1 5.19 26.62 99.40
CA MET A 1 5.62 26.13 98.08
C MET A 1 4.85 26.91 97.03
N MET A 2 5.56 27.48 96.05
CA MET A 2 5.14 28.59 95.16
C MET A 2 3.97 28.25 94.21
N LEU A 3 3.05 29.22 94.01
CA LEU A 3 2.23 29.44 92.79
C LEU A 3 3.06 30.32 91.82
N PRO A 4 2.85 30.36 90.47
CA PRO A 4 1.60 30.76 89.75
C PRO A 4 1.39 30.00 88.41
N GLY A 5 0.34 30.14 87.58
CA GLY A 5 -0.73 31.13 87.48
C GLY A 5 -1.84 30.70 86.48
N LYS A 6 -2.96 31.44 86.55
CA LYS A 6 -4.12 31.50 85.64
C LYS A 6 -3.75 32.24 84.33
N PRO A 7 -4.60 32.40 83.27
CA PRO A 7 -6.00 31.98 83.09
C PRO A 7 -6.42 31.50 81.66
N LEU A 8 -7.73 31.25 81.53
CA LEU A 8 -8.60 31.07 80.37
C LEU A 8 -8.19 31.79 79.06
N SER A 9 -8.49 31.21 77.89
CA SER A 9 -9.54 31.71 76.98
C SER A 9 -9.67 30.85 75.70
N ALA A 10 -10.91 30.78 75.22
CA ALA A 10 -11.41 30.10 74.04
C ALA A 10 -10.79 30.54 72.71
N ALA A 11 -10.84 29.67 71.70
CA ALA A 11 -11.27 30.01 70.33
C ALA A 11 -11.30 28.76 69.43
N ASP A 12 -12.45 28.54 68.80
CA ASP A 12 -12.65 27.78 67.56
C ASP A 12 -11.57 28.02 66.50
N ALA A 13 -11.24 26.98 65.73
CA ALA A 13 -11.05 27.08 64.28
C ALA A 13 -10.78 25.71 63.64
N ASN A 14 -11.86 25.06 63.22
CA ASN A 14 -12.03 24.43 61.90
C ASN A 14 -10.75 24.27 61.03
N ALA A 15 -10.19 23.05 60.98
CA ALA A 15 -9.18 22.67 60.00
C ALA A 15 -9.77 21.62 59.03
N PRO A 16 -9.89 21.89 57.72
CA PRO A 16 -10.38 20.92 56.76
C PRO A 16 -9.33 19.83 56.48
N PRO A 17 -9.75 18.61 56.08
CA PRO A 17 -8.84 17.51 55.80
C PRO A 17 -7.96 17.83 54.59
N PRO A 18 -6.73 17.26 54.50
CA PRO A 18 -5.80 17.59 53.44
C PRO A 18 -6.38 17.19 52.08
N ALA A 19 -6.56 18.18 51.20
CA ALA A 19 -6.98 17.99 49.83
C ALA A 19 -6.01 17.03 49.11
N LYS A 20 -6.54 15.90 48.63
CA LYS A 20 -5.83 15.01 47.71
C LYS A 20 -5.51 15.81 46.45
N LYS A 21 -4.24 16.14 46.24
CA LYS A 21 -3.76 16.76 45.00
C LYS A 21 -4.18 15.87 43.84
N PRO A 22 -4.97 16.35 42.86
CA PRO A 22 -5.23 15.56 41.66
C PRO A 22 -3.90 15.33 40.95
N LYS A 23 -3.62 14.06 40.62
CA LYS A 23 -2.50 13.70 39.74
C LYS A 23 -2.77 14.35 38.40
N THR A 24 -2.12 15.48 38.13
CA THR A 24 -2.01 16.06 36.81
C THR A 24 -1.23 15.08 35.96
N THR A 25 -1.92 14.23 35.22
CA THR A 25 -1.35 13.52 34.07
C THR A 25 -1.05 14.60 33.03
N THR A 26 0.18 15.09 33.03
CA THR A 26 0.75 15.86 31.92
C THR A 26 0.73 14.98 30.67
N LYS A 27 -0.35 15.05 29.90
CA LYS A 27 -0.33 14.66 28.49
C LYS A 27 0.51 15.73 27.80
N THR A 28 1.73 15.37 27.42
CA THR A 28 2.57 16.14 26.51
C THR A 28 1.71 16.59 25.32
N PRO A 29 1.81 17.85 24.86
CA PRO A 29 1.12 18.28 23.65
C PRO A 29 1.48 17.31 22.51
N PRO A 30 0.52 16.77 21.75
CA PRO A 30 0.84 15.93 20.62
C PRO A 30 1.67 16.75 19.64
N ASP A 31 2.83 16.21 19.25
CA ASP A 31 3.67 16.84 18.24
C ASP A 31 2.81 17.14 17.00
N PRO A 32 2.83 18.37 16.46
CA PRO A 32 1.95 18.75 15.36
C PRO A 32 2.18 17.88 14.11
N THR A 33 3.35 17.28 14.00
CA THR A 33 3.73 16.29 12.98
C THR A 33 2.95 14.97 13.11
N GLU A 34 2.73 14.43 14.32
CA GLU A 34 1.98 13.18 14.49
C GLU A 34 0.51 13.33 14.08
N SER A 35 -0.09 14.47 14.41
CA SER A 35 -1.46 14.80 14.02
C SER A 35 -1.63 14.89 12.49
N ILE A 36 -0.62 15.43 11.80
CA ILE A 36 -0.61 15.53 10.34
C ILE A 36 -0.39 14.15 9.70
N VAL A 37 0.54 13.34 10.22
CA VAL A 37 0.79 11.97 9.74
C VAL A 37 -0.48 11.11 9.85
N GLY A 38 -1.20 11.20 10.98
CA GLY A 38 -2.46 10.49 11.15
C GLY A 38 -3.52 10.91 10.12
N LYS A 39 -3.62 12.20 9.78
CA LYS A 39 -4.53 12.69 8.73
C LYS A 39 -4.11 12.23 7.34
N LEU A 40 -2.80 12.23 7.05
CA LEU A 40 -2.27 11.75 5.77
C LEU A 40 -2.51 10.25 5.58
N GLY A 41 -2.43 9.46 6.65
CA GLY A 41 -2.64 8.02 6.61
C GLY A 41 -4.07 7.57 6.28
N VAL A 42 -5.08 8.43 6.45
CA VAL A 42 -6.49 8.13 6.14
C VAL A 42 -6.86 8.58 4.71
N LEU A 43 -6.00 9.34 4.04
CA LEU A 43 -6.26 9.81 2.67
C LEU A 43 -6.20 8.67 1.66
N THR A 44 -7.03 8.80 0.63
CA THR A 44 -6.89 7.97 -0.57
C THR A 44 -5.59 8.33 -1.31
N ASN A 45 -5.08 7.39 -2.12
CA ASN A 45 -3.86 7.62 -2.90
C ASN A 45 -3.96 8.87 -3.79
N ALA A 46 -5.11 9.07 -4.46
CA ALA A 46 -5.36 10.24 -5.29
C ALA A 46 -5.29 11.57 -4.51
N GLN A 47 -5.82 11.58 -3.28
CA GLN A 47 -5.73 12.76 -2.42
C GLN A 47 -4.32 13.01 -1.93
N LEU A 48 -3.56 11.96 -1.60
CA LEU A 48 -2.17 12.07 -1.18
C LEU A 48 -1.30 12.68 -2.31
N VAL A 49 -1.48 12.20 -3.55
CA VAL A 49 -0.82 12.75 -4.74
C VAL A 49 -1.18 14.24 -4.93
N ALA A 50 -2.44 14.62 -4.74
CA ALA A 50 -2.87 16.01 -4.86
C ALA A 50 -2.23 16.93 -3.80
N VAL A 51 -2.07 16.44 -2.56
CA VAL A 51 -1.36 17.16 -1.49
C VAL A 51 0.11 17.37 -1.86
N VAL A 52 0.81 16.31 -2.28
CA VAL A 52 2.23 16.40 -2.70
C VAL A 52 2.39 17.36 -3.87
N ARG A 53 1.50 17.30 -4.86
CA ARG A 53 1.47 18.24 -5.99
C ARG A 53 1.34 19.70 -5.51
N THR A 54 0.43 19.96 -4.57
CA THR A 54 0.21 21.30 -4.03
C THR A 54 1.43 21.82 -3.26
N LEU A 55 2.15 20.93 -2.55
CA LEU A 55 3.39 21.28 -1.85
C LEU A 55 4.53 21.64 -2.81
N LEU A 56 4.64 20.91 -3.92
CA LEU A 56 5.59 21.20 -5.00
C LEU A 56 5.27 22.54 -5.70
N GLU A 57 4.01 22.77 -6.07
CA GLU A 57 3.56 24.01 -6.73
C GLU A 57 3.77 25.25 -5.85
N ARG A 58 3.67 25.10 -4.53
CA ARG A 58 3.93 26.18 -3.55
C ARG A 58 5.41 26.39 -3.24
N GLY A 59 6.30 25.56 -3.78
CA GLY A 59 7.74 25.61 -3.48
C GLY A 59 8.09 25.25 -2.03
N ALA A 60 7.18 24.61 -1.30
CA ALA A 60 7.42 24.21 0.09
C ALA A 60 8.36 22.99 0.18
N VAL A 61 8.51 22.25 -0.92
CA VAL A 61 9.39 21.10 -1.05
C VAL A 61 10.05 21.15 -2.43
N SER A 62 11.35 20.86 -2.52
CA SER A 62 12.02 20.75 -3.81
C SER A 62 11.68 19.42 -4.50
N PRO A 63 11.51 19.41 -5.83
CA PRO A 63 11.23 18.18 -6.58
C PRO A 63 12.34 17.14 -6.41
N GLU A 64 13.60 17.59 -6.35
CA GLU A 64 14.78 16.75 -6.14
C GLU A 64 14.75 16.02 -4.78
N LEU A 65 14.29 16.70 -3.72
CA LEU A 65 14.13 16.08 -2.41
C LEU A 65 13.05 15.01 -2.45
N VAL A 66 11.92 15.29 -3.11
CA VAL A 66 10.84 14.31 -3.25
C VAL A 66 11.32 13.09 -4.04
N GLU A 67 12.01 13.28 -5.16
CA GLU A 67 12.58 12.17 -5.94
C GLU A 67 13.59 11.34 -5.13
N SER A 68 14.36 11.95 -4.23
CA SER A 68 15.31 11.22 -3.38
C SER A 68 14.66 10.39 -2.27
N ILE A 69 13.43 10.71 -1.89
CA ILE A 69 12.69 10.05 -0.79
C ILE A 69 11.68 9.04 -1.32
N VAL A 70 11.14 9.23 -2.53
CA VAL A 70 10.13 8.34 -3.11
C VAL A 70 10.74 6.95 -3.33
N PRO A 71 10.25 5.91 -2.62
CA PRO A 71 10.76 4.57 -2.80
C PRO A 71 10.35 4.02 -4.17
N ALA A 72 11.13 3.05 -4.66
CA ALA A 72 10.69 2.24 -5.78
C ALA A 72 9.37 1.54 -5.40
N PRO A 73 8.38 1.47 -6.31
CA PRO A 73 7.14 0.78 -6.05
C PRO A 73 7.40 -0.73 -5.85
N ASP A 74 6.68 -1.32 -4.91
CA ASP A 74 6.74 -2.77 -4.68
C ASP A 74 6.07 -3.52 -5.84
N LEU A 75 6.83 -4.41 -6.46
CA LEU A 75 6.38 -5.23 -7.60
C LEU A 75 5.86 -6.60 -7.17
N SER A 76 6.12 -7.02 -5.93
CA SER A 76 5.70 -8.31 -5.37
C SER A 76 4.21 -8.64 -5.60
N PRO A 77 3.26 -7.71 -5.34
CA PRO A 77 1.84 -8.02 -5.57
C PRO A 77 1.51 -8.19 -7.06
N LEU A 78 2.21 -7.49 -7.96
CA LEU A 78 2.00 -7.62 -9.40
C LEU A 78 2.52 -8.96 -9.92
N PHE A 79 3.65 -9.43 -9.38
CA PHE A 79 4.19 -10.76 -9.70
C PHE A 79 3.25 -11.88 -9.26
N ALA A 80 2.73 -11.81 -8.03
CA ALA A 80 1.75 -12.77 -7.53
C ALA A 80 0.47 -12.81 -8.39
N GLU A 81 -0.03 -11.64 -8.82
CA GLU A 81 -1.19 -11.57 -9.71
C GLU A 81 -0.88 -12.15 -11.10
N GLY A 82 0.32 -11.90 -11.63
CA GLY A 82 0.75 -12.51 -12.89
C GLY A 82 0.83 -14.04 -12.82
N GLU A 83 1.36 -14.58 -11.73
CA GLU A 83 1.37 -16.03 -11.47
C GLU A 83 -0.04 -16.61 -11.35
N HIS A 84 -0.92 -15.90 -10.64
CA HIS A 84 -2.33 -16.29 -10.51
C HIS A 84 -3.02 -16.33 -11.89
N LEU A 85 -2.81 -15.33 -12.74
CA LEU A 85 -3.36 -15.30 -14.10
C LEU A 85 -2.80 -16.41 -15.00
N SER A 86 -1.50 -16.75 -14.85
CA SER A 86 -0.92 -17.91 -15.54
C SER A 86 -1.57 -19.23 -15.09
N TYR A 87 -1.77 -19.38 -13.77
CA TYR A 87 -2.49 -20.52 -13.22
C TYR A 87 -3.93 -20.61 -13.73
N GLU A 88 -4.65 -19.48 -13.84
CA GLU A 88 -6.00 -19.46 -14.41
C GLU A 88 -6.04 -19.90 -15.88
N ILE A 89 -5.02 -19.54 -16.68
CA ILE A 89 -4.88 -20.02 -18.06
C ILE A 89 -4.76 -21.54 -18.07
N GLN A 90 -3.88 -22.10 -17.22
CA GLN A 90 -3.66 -23.55 -17.13
C GLN A 90 -4.93 -24.28 -16.65
N LYS A 91 -5.65 -23.71 -15.69
CA LYS A 91 -6.91 -24.25 -15.18
C LYS A 91 -8.05 -24.21 -16.21
N ALA A 92 -8.04 -23.23 -17.10
CA ALA A 92 -9.03 -23.10 -18.17
C ALA A 92 -8.83 -24.13 -19.31
N LEU A 93 -7.64 -24.73 -19.40
CA LEU A 93 -7.39 -25.79 -20.38
C LEU A 93 -8.22 -27.05 -20.06
N PRO A 94 -8.78 -27.71 -21.09
CA PRO A 94 -9.50 -28.95 -20.89
C PRO A 94 -8.55 -30.09 -20.48
N ALA A 95 -8.95 -30.85 -19.46
CA ALA A 95 -8.29 -32.11 -19.10
C ALA A 95 -8.65 -33.18 -20.15
N SER A 96 -7.85 -33.29 -21.21
CA SER A 96 -8.15 -34.19 -22.32
C SER A 96 -7.66 -35.62 -22.03
N ARG A 97 -8.58 -36.59 -22.08
CA ARG A 97 -8.28 -38.03 -22.11
C ARG A 97 -8.14 -38.56 -23.55
N TYR A 98 -8.74 -37.87 -24.52
CA TYR A 98 -8.74 -38.19 -25.95
C TYR A 98 -8.73 -36.87 -26.74
N GLY A 99 -7.58 -36.45 -27.28
CA GLY A 99 -7.40 -35.19 -28.02
C GLY A 99 -6.32 -34.28 -27.44
N SER A 100 -5.95 -33.21 -28.16
CA SER A 100 -4.95 -32.22 -27.72
C SER A 100 -5.60 -31.12 -26.88
N ALA A 101 -5.02 -30.79 -25.73
CA ALA A 101 -5.47 -29.64 -24.93
C ALA A 101 -5.10 -28.29 -25.57
N THR A 102 -4.21 -28.31 -26.57
CA THR A 102 -3.68 -27.13 -27.28
C THR A 102 -4.29 -26.96 -28.67
N ASP A 103 -5.38 -27.68 -28.97
CA ASP A 103 -6.15 -27.48 -30.20
C ASP A 103 -6.99 -26.20 -30.16
N HIS A 104 -7.72 -25.93 -31.25
CA HIS A 104 -8.59 -24.76 -31.35
C HIS A 104 -9.71 -24.74 -30.29
N TYR A 105 -10.16 -25.91 -29.81
CA TYR A 105 -11.15 -26.01 -28.75
C TYR A 105 -10.55 -25.60 -27.40
N GLY A 106 -9.34 -26.06 -27.10
CA GLY A 106 -8.54 -25.62 -25.95
C GLY A 106 -8.34 -24.10 -25.96
N TYR A 107 -7.93 -23.53 -27.09
CA TYR A 107 -7.79 -22.08 -27.26
C TYR A 107 -9.08 -21.34 -26.91
N LYS A 108 -10.23 -21.74 -27.46
CA LYS A 108 -11.52 -21.06 -27.18
C LYS A 108 -11.87 -21.02 -25.70
N ARG A 109 -11.42 -22.00 -24.91
CA ARG A 109 -11.72 -22.10 -23.47
C ARG A 109 -10.87 -21.15 -22.64
N CYS A 110 -9.59 -20.96 -23.00
CA CYS A 110 -8.66 -20.12 -22.25
C CYS A 110 -8.36 -18.77 -22.93
N ALA A 111 -8.91 -18.47 -24.11
CA ALA A 111 -8.66 -17.23 -24.86
C ALA A 111 -8.93 -15.96 -24.02
N SER A 112 -9.99 -15.97 -23.20
CA SER A 112 -10.31 -14.87 -22.28
C SER A 112 -9.23 -14.69 -21.21
N ALA A 113 -8.77 -15.78 -20.59
CA ALA A 113 -7.70 -15.77 -19.59
C ALA A 113 -6.36 -15.32 -20.19
N CYS A 114 -6.02 -15.79 -21.40
CA CYS A 114 -4.83 -15.35 -22.13
C CYS A 114 -4.89 -13.84 -22.44
N ALA A 115 -6.04 -13.34 -22.89
CA ALA A 115 -6.23 -11.93 -23.18
C ALA A 115 -6.16 -11.06 -21.90
N ALA A 116 -6.72 -11.54 -20.80
CA ALA A 116 -6.64 -10.88 -19.49
C ALA A 116 -5.19 -10.78 -19.00
N CYS A 117 -4.44 -11.87 -19.07
CA CYS A 117 -3.01 -11.90 -18.72
C CYS A 117 -2.19 -10.94 -19.58
N LYS A 118 -2.34 -10.99 -20.91
CA LYS A 118 -1.66 -10.05 -21.83
C LYS A 118 -1.97 -8.60 -21.47
N ARG A 119 -3.26 -8.31 -21.25
CA ARG A 119 -3.72 -6.96 -20.93
C ARG A 119 -3.13 -6.48 -19.60
N PHE A 120 -3.14 -7.32 -18.57
CA PHE A 120 -2.54 -7.04 -17.28
C PHE A 120 -1.06 -6.69 -17.41
N ILE A 121 -0.29 -7.51 -18.14
CA ILE A 121 1.14 -7.28 -18.36
C ILE A 121 1.37 -5.91 -19.04
N LEU A 122 0.66 -5.65 -20.13
CA LEU A 122 0.84 -4.45 -20.95
C LEU A 122 0.34 -3.18 -20.28
N ASP A 123 -0.79 -3.21 -19.58
CA ASP A 123 -1.37 -2.02 -18.96
C ASP A 123 -0.50 -1.52 -17.79
N ASN A 124 0.05 -2.43 -16.98
CA ASN A 124 1.03 -2.09 -15.94
C ASN A 124 2.36 -1.60 -16.54
N ALA A 125 2.88 -2.24 -17.59
CA ALA A 125 4.08 -1.77 -18.29
C ALA A 125 3.90 -0.34 -18.85
N LYS A 126 2.73 -0.04 -19.42
CA LYS A 126 2.38 1.32 -19.89
C LYS A 126 2.32 2.30 -18.71
N ALA A 127 1.77 1.91 -17.56
CA ALA A 127 1.71 2.75 -16.38
C ALA A 127 3.12 3.17 -15.92
N PHE A 128 4.06 2.22 -15.79
CA PHE A 128 5.45 2.53 -15.42
C PHE A 128 6.18 3.36 -16.48
N LYS A 129 5.94 3.08 -17.76
CA LYS A 129 6.48 3.87 -18.87
C LYS A 129 6.00 5.32 -18.81
N ASN A 130 4.70 5.54 -18.57
CA ASN A 130 4.12 6.88 -18.47
C ASN A 130 4.62 7.63 -17.22
N ALA A 131 4.85 6.90 -16.13
CA ALA A 131 5.46 7.43 -14.90
C ALA A 131 6.98 7.69 -15.02
N LYS A 132 7.61 7.37 -16.16
CA LYS A 132 9.06 7.48 -16.40
C LYS A 132 9.92 6.72 -15.39
N GLN A 133 9.37 5.70 -14.73
CA GLN A 133 10.10 4.87 -13.78
C GLN A 133 10.80 3.72 -14.52
N TRP A 134 11.89 4.04 -15.22
CA TRP A 134 12.59 3.09 -16.09
C TRP A 134 13.21 1.90 -15.33
N GLY A 135 13.71 2.13 -14.11
CA GLY A 135 14.26 1.07 -13.26
C GLY A 135 13.18 0.03 -12.93
N THR A 136 12.08 0.50 -12.36
CA THR A 136 10.89 -0.32 -12.07
C THR A 136 10.35 -1.02 -13.30
N LEU A 137 10.25 -0.33 -14.44
CA LEU A 137 9.77 -0.95 -15.68
C LEU A 137 10.66 -2.12 -16.11
N LYS A 138 11.98 -1.97 -16.00
CA LYS A 138 12.93 -3.04 -16.32
C LYS A 138 12.73 -4.25 -15.42
N ASP A 139 12.65 -4.03 -14.10
CA ASP A 139 12.48 -5.09 -13.12
C ASP A 139 11.12 -5.78 -13.27
N TYR A 140 10.07 -5.01 -13.55
CA TYR A 140 8.75 -5.51 -13.86
C TYR A 140 8.75 -6.40 -15.11
N CYS A 141 9.36 -5.95 -16.21
CA CYS A 141 9.49 -6.75 -17.43
C CYS A 141 10.27 -8.03 -17.19
N ALA A 142 11.36 -7.99 -16.40
CA ALA A 142 12.15 -9.16 -16.08
C ALA A 142 11.35 -10.19 -15.24
N GLY A 143 10.56 -9.73 -14.26
CA GLY A 143 9.71 -10.60 -13.44
C GLY A 143 8.47 -11.13 -14.17
N MET A 144 7.93 -10.39 -15.14
CA MET A 144 6.77 -10.80 -15.94
C MET A 144 7.14 -11.69 -17.15
N LEU A 145 8.40 -11.68 -17.58
CA LEU A 145 8.88 -12.54 -18.65
C LEU A 145 8.57 -14.04 -18.44
N PRO A 146 8.87 -14.66 -17.27
CA PRO A 146 8.54 -16.07 -17.04
C PRO A 146 7.02 -16.32 -17.10
N VAL A 147 6.18 -15.36 -16.67
CA VAL A 147 4.72 -15.45 -16.78
C VAL A 147 4.30 -15.47 -18.26
N ALA A 148 4.83 -14.56 -19.07
CA ALA A 148 4.57 -14.52 -20.51
C ALA A 148 5.08 -15.77 -21.24
N GLU A 149 6.24 -16.29 -20.86
CA GLU A 149 6.80 -17.52 -21.41
C GLU A 149 5.98 -18.76 -21.05
N SER A 150 5.42 -18.79 -19.84
CA SER A 150 4.55 -19.87 -19.35
C SER A 150 3.17 -19.91 -20.01
N MET A 151 2.79 -18.88 -20.79
CA MET A 151 1.54 -18.88 -21.54
C MET A 151 1.54 -20.00 -22.59
N VAL A 152 0.40 -20.68 -22.68
CA VAL A 152 0.19 -21.87 -23.53
C VAL A 152 0.45 -21.55 -24.99
N VAL A 153 1.14 -22.47 -25.67
CA VAL A 153 1.31 -22.46 -27.12
C VAL A 153 0.28 -23.41 -27.73
N PHE A 154 -0.50 -22.91 -28.67
CA PHE A 154 -1.53 -23.66 -29.38
C PHE A 154 -0.98 -24.25 -30.68
N ASP A 155 -1.57 -25.36 -31.11
CA ASP A 155 -1.18 -26.09 -32.32
C ASP A 155 -1.48 -25.25 -33.59
N VAL A 156 -2.48 -24.37 -33.50
CA VAL A 156 -2.89 -23.47 -34.58
C VAL A 156 -2.15 -22.15 -34.45
N GLU A 157 -1.36 -21.81 -35.47
CA GLU A 157 -0.54 -20.59 -35.50
C GLU A 157 -1.35 -19.29 -35.28
N ASN A 158 -2.58 -19.24 -35.80
CA ASN A 158 -3.47 -18.10 -35.63
C ASN A 158 -3.92 -17.86 -34.18
N ASP A 159 -3.94 -18.90 -33.35
CA ASP A 159 -4.40 -18.85 -31.97
C ASP A 159 -3.26 -18.39 -31.01
N ASN A 160 -2.01 -18.37 -31.50
CA ASN A 160 -0.84 -17.88 -30.77
C ASN A 160 -0.65 -16.35 -30.82
N LYS A 161 -1.53 -15.59 -31.50
CA LYS A 161 -1.43 -14.13 -31.63
C LYS A 161 -1.44 -13.38 -30.30
N THR A 162 -2.08 -13.93 -29.28
CA THR A 162 -2.15 -13.32 -27.96
C THR A 162 -0.80 -13.38 -27.24
N ARG A 163 0.01 -14.42 -27.52
CA ARG A 163 1.34 -14.61 -26.94
C ARG A 163 2.43 -13.79 -27.65
N LYS A 164 2.27 -13.53 -28.95
CA LYS A 164 3.15 -12.66 -29.74
C LYS A 164 2.89 -11.17 -29.48
#